data_AF-A0A7J8NS96-F1
#
_entry.id   AF-A0A7J8NS96-F1
#
_cell.length_a   1.000
_cell.length_b   1.000
_cell.length_c   1.000
_cell.angle_alpha   90.00
_cell.angle_beta   90.00
_cell.angle_gamma   90.00
#
_symmetry.space_group_name_H-M   'P 1'
#
loop_
_entity.id
_entity.type
_entity.pdbx_description
1 polymer ?
#
loop_
_entity_poly.entity_id
_entity_poly.type
_entity_poly.pdbx_seq_one_letter_code
_entity_poly.pdbx_strand_id
1 'polypeptide(L)'
;MDTTSVRCLINSIARYVHLVSCQTRKVVPIEKDYRNMVVVLKLLKPLLDDVVDCEISSDEILCKECEELDMLVNEAREFMENWCPKMSKIH
;
A
#
# COMPACT_ATOMS: atom_id res chain seq x y z
N MET A 1 -6.95 17.98 -14.70
CA MET A 1 -7.69 17.11 -13.76
C MET A 1 -6.70 16.67 -12.69
N ASP A 2 -7.05 16.79 -11.41
CA ASP A 2 -6.13 16.49 -10.32
C ASP A 2 -6.14 14.97 -10.06
N THR A 3 -5.04 14.30 -10.43
CA THR A 3 -4.82 12.85 -10.20
C THR A 3 -3.92 12.60 -8.99
N THR A 4 -3.56 13.64 -8.23
CA THR A 4 -2.51 13.57 -7.21
C THR A 4 -2.82 12.50 -6.16
N SER A 5 -4.06 12.45 -5.66
CA SER A 5 -4.48 11.49 -4.64
C SER A 5 -4.39 10.04 -5.15
N VAL A 6 -4.79 9.79 -6.39
CA VAL A 6 -4.68 8.46 -7.02
C VAL A 6 -3.21 8.06 -7.19
N ARG A 7 -2.36 8.99 -7.64
CA ARG A 7 -0.90 8.76 -7.79
C ARG A 7 -0.21 8.51 -6.45
N CYS A 8 -0.61 9.22 -5.39
CA CYS A 8 -0.12 9.00 -4.03
C CYS A 8 -0.44 7.57 -3.57
N LEU A 9 -1.70 7.16 -3.71
CA LEU A 9 -2.13 5.81 -3.36
C LEU A 9 -1.36 4.73 -4.13
N ILE A 10 -1.19 4.88 -5.46
CA ILE A 10 -0.41 3.94 -6.28
C ILE A 10 1.02 3.77 -5.73
N ASN A 11 1.67 4.87 -5.34
CA ASN A 11 3.01 4.84 -4.77
C ASN A 11 3.04 4.14 -3.40
N SER A 12 2.10 4.48 -2.51
CA SER A 12 1.96 3.84 -1.19
C SER A 12 1.72 2.34 -1.32
N ILE A 13 0.86 1.91 -2.24
CA ILE A 13 0.64 0.49 -2.58
C ILE A 13 1.95 -0.17 -3.02
N ALA A 14 2.68 0.43 -3.96
CA ALA A 14 3.93 -0.15 -4.45
C ALA A 14 4.95 -0.35 -3.32
N ARG A 15 5.10 0.64 -2.44
CA ARG A 15 5.99 0.59 -1.27
C ARG A 15 5.57 -0.48 -0.27
N TYR A 16 4.28 -0.58 0.04
CA TYR A 16 3.75 -1.59 0.94
C TYR A 16 3.95 -3.02 0.39
N VAL A 17 3.61 -3.24 -0.88
CA VAL A 17 3.81 -4.52 -1.56
C VAL A 17 5.28 -4.93 -1.55
N HIS A 18 6.18 -3.98 -1.81
CA HIS A 18 7.63 -4.22 -1.75
C HIS A 18 8.06 -4.63 -0.33
N LEU A 19 7.66 -3.87 0.69
CA LEU A 19 7.98 -4.16 2.09
C LEU A 19 7.58 -5.58 2.49
N VAL A 20 6.33 -5.98 2.22
CA VAL A 20 5.83 -7.32 2.55
C VAL A 20 6.55 -8.40 1.74
N SER A 21 6.89 -8.13 0.48
CA SER A 21 7.62 -9.08 -0.37
C SER A 21 9.05 -9.33 0.11
N CYS A 22 9.71 -8.32 0.69
CA CYS A 22 11.04 -8.46 1.30
C CYS A 22 11.03 -9.20 2.64
N GLN A 23 9.85 -9.41 3.24
CA GLN A 23 9.75 -9.98 4.57
C GLN A 23 9.91 -11.51 4.52
N THR A 24 11.06 -11.98 4.99
CA THR A 24 11.47 -13.40 4.97
C THR A 24 10.99 -14.20 6.18
N ARG A 25 10.35 -13.57 7.18
CA ARG A 25 9.95 -14.25 8.43
C ARG A 25 8.57 -14.91 8.29
N LYS A 26 8.56 -16.25 8.31
CA LYS A 26 7.41 -17.16 8.16
C LYS A 26 6.58 -17.42 9.45
N VAL A 27 6.71 -16.62 10.51
CA VAL A 27 6.46 -17.14 11.87
C VAL A 27 5.30 -16.45 12.62
N VAL A 28 4.33 -15.79 11.96
CA VAL A 28 3.26 -15.10 12.72
C VAL A 28 1.87 -15.34 12.13
N PRO A 29 0.83 -15.62 12.97
CA PRO A 29 -0.56 -15.77 12.52
C PRO A 29 -1.08 -14.61 11.65
N ILE A 30 -0.58 -13.40 11.92
CA ILE A 30 -0.94 -12.15 11.25
C ILE A 30 -0.34 -12.02 9.83
N GLU A 31 0.64 -12.86 9.47
CA GLU A 31 1.27 -12.91 8.14
C GLU A 31 0.25 -13.19 7.03
N LYS A 32 -0.79 -13.97 7.33
CA LYS A 32 -1.86 -14.29 6.38
C LYS A 32 -2.65 -13.04 6.01
N ASP A 33 -2.96 -12.18 6.97
CA ASP A 33 -3.82 -11.01 6.76
C ASP A 33 -3.11 -9.95 5.92
N TYR A 34 -1.84 -9.65 6.22
CA TYR A 34 -1.05 -8.73 5.41
C TYR A 34 -0.72 -9.26 4.01
N ARG A 35 -0.52 -10.58 3.86
CA ARG A 35 -0.40 -11.18 2.53
C ARG A 35 -1.69 -11.08 1.72
N ASN A 36 -2.85 -11.27 2.34
CA ASN A 36 -4.14 -11.10 1.67
C ASN A 36 -4.31 -9.65 1.20
N MET A 37 -3.92 -8.66 2.02
CA MET A 37 -3.91 -7.25 1.62
C MET A 37 -3.03 -7.02 0.40
N VAL A 38 -1.81 -7.59 0.36
CA VAL A 38 -0.94 -7.51 -0.83
C VAL A 38 -1.62 -8.07 -2.09
N VAL A 39 -2.34 -9.19 -1.98
CA VAL A 39 -3.06 -9.78 -3.13
C VAL A 39 -4.10 -8.81 -3.65
N VAL A 40 -4.92 -8.22 -2.78
CA VAL A 40 -5.96 -7.25 -3.17
C VAL A 40 -5.33 -5.99 -3.77
N LEU A 41 -4.32 -5.41 -3.12
CA LEU A 41 -3.69 -4.17 -3.58
C LEU A 41 -2.93 -4.34 -4.91
N LYS A 42 -2.36 -5.53 -5.17
CA LYS A 42 -1.76 -5.86 -6.48
C LYS A 42 -2.78 -5.89 -7.61
N LEU A 43 -4.02 -6.28 -7.33
CA LEU A 43 -5.11 -6.25 -8.31
C LEU A 43 -5.66 -4.83 -8.49
N LEU A 44 -5.70 -4.05 -7.41
CA LEU A 44 -6.21 -2.68 -7.45
C LEU A 44 -5.25 -1.72 -8.17
N LYS A 45 -3.94 -1.85 -7.94
CA LYS A 45 -2.94 -0.93 -8.52
C LYS A 45 -3.08 -0.73 -10.05
N PRO A 46 -3.15 -1.78 -10.91
CA PRO A 46 -3.27 -1.57 -12.35
C PRO A 46 -4.57 -0.85 -12.75
N LEU A 47 -5.68 -1.06 -12.02
CA LEU A 47 -6.91 -0.31 -12.25
C LEU A 47 -6.71 1.19 -11.96
N LEU A 48 -5.97 1.52 -10.91
CA LEU A 48 -5.62 2.92 -10.59
C LEU A 48 -4.62 3.50 -11.59
N ASP A 49 -3.66 2.71 -12.07
CA ASP A 49 -2.73 3.11 -13.13
C ASP A 49 -3.53 3.48 -14.40
N ASP A 50 -4.49 2.64 -14.82
CA ASP A 50 -5.35 2.91 -15.97
C ASP A 50 -6.21 4.18 -15.79
N VAL A 51 -6.73 4.43 -14.57
CA VAL A 51 -7.47 5.66 -14.25
C VAL A 51 -6.61 6.91 -14.47
N VAL A 52 -5.33 6.84 -14.08
CA VAL A 52 -4.38 7.94 -14.24
C VAL A 52 -3.98 8.11 -15.71
N ASP A 53 -3.67 7.01 -16.40
CA ASP A 53 -3.19 7.01 -17.79
C ASP A 53 -4.28 7.42 -18.79
N CYS A 54 -5.53 7.05 -18.51
CA CYS A 54 -6.69 7.44 -19.31
C CYS A 54 -7.25 8.82 -18.92
N GLU A 55 -6.60 9.54 -17.99
CA GLU A 55 -7.04 10.83 -17.44
C GLU A 55 -8.52 10.83 -16.96
N ILE A 56 -9.00 9.69 -16.44
CA ILE A 56 -10.41 9.48 -16.09
C ILE A 56 -10.81 10.30 -14.85
N SER A 57 -9.85 10.76 -14.04
CA SER A 57 -10.16 11.32 -12.71
C SER A 57 -10.59 12.80 -12.75
N SER A 58 -11.90 13.03 -12.70
CA SER A 58 -12.51 14.27 -12.18
C SER A 58 -13.51 14.00 -11.05
N ASP A 59 -13.60 12.76 -10.60
CA ASP A 59 -14.57 12.34 -9.58
C ASP A 59 -14.01 12.60 -8.18
N GLU A 60 -14.58 13.61 -7.52
CA GLU A 60 -14.22 14.01 -6.15
C GLU A 60 -14.42 12.88 -5.14
N ILE A 61 -15.42 12.01 -5.35
CA ILE A 61 -15.67 10.85 -4.50
C ILE A 61 -14.50 9.88 -4.65
N LEU A 62 -14.11 9.56 -5.90
CA LEU A 62 -12.98 8.66 -6.14
C LEU A 62 -11.69 9.17 -5.51
N CYS A 63 -11.41 10.48 -5.64
CA CYS A 63 -10.21 11.08 -5.04
C CYS A 63 -10.23 10.94 -3.52
N LYS A 64 -11.36 11.22 -2.86
CA LYS A 64 -11.50 11.09 -1.41
C LYS A 64 -11.32 9.66 -0.93
N GLU A 65 -11.94 8.68 -1.59
CA GLU A 65 -11.76 7.26 -1.26
C GLU A 65 -10.29 6.83 -1.46
N CYS A 66 -9.59 7.39 -2.45
CA CYS A 66 -8.16 7.14 -2.66
C CYS A 66 -7.30 7.74 -1.54
N GLU A 67 -7.63 8.92 -1.01
CA GLU A 67 -6.93 9.54 0.12
C GLU A 67 -7.13 8.73 1.40
N GLU A 68 -8.36 8.31 1.69
CA GLU A 68 -8.66 7.48 2.85
C GLU A 68 -7.92 6.13 2.78
N LEU A 69 -7.92 5.48 1.61
CA LEU A 69 -7.18 4.26 1.41
C LEU A 69 -5.66 4.46 1.48
N ASP A 70 -5.12 5.58 0.98
CA ASP A 70 -3.69 5.89 1.07
C ASP A 70 -3.23 5.98 2.52
N MET A 71 -4.01 6.66 3.37
CA MET A 71 -3.75 6.73 4.81
C MET A 71 -3.70 5.33 5.44
N LEU A 72 -4.70 4.48 5.17
CA LEU A 72 -4.77 3.12 5.74
C LEU A 72 -3.62 2.22 5.24
N VAL A 73 -3.23 2.33 3.97
CA VAL A 73 -2.08 1.60 3.41
C VAL A 73 -0.78 2.07 4.08
N ASN A 74 -0.62 3.37 4.33
CA ASN A 74 0.54 3.90 5.02
C ASN A 74 0.60 3.49 6.49
N GLU A 75 -0.52 3.50 7.22
CA GLU A 75 -0.59 2.99 8.59
C GLU A 75 -0.20 1.51 8.65
N ALA A 76 -0.72 0.69 7.73
CA ALA A 76 -0.34 -0.73 7.63
C ALA A 76 1.16 -0.91 7.34
N ARG A 77 1.74 -0.06 6.48
CA ARG A 77 3.17 -0.05 6.18
C ARG A 77 4.00 0.29 7.42
N GLU A 78 3.65 1.35 8.14
CA GLU A 78 4.35 1.78 9.36
C GLU A 78 4.26 0.73 10.46
N PHE A 79 3.10 0.11 10.64
CA PHE A 79 2.94 -1.01 11.56
C PHE A 79 3.92 -2.13 11.22
N MET A 80 4.02 -2.50 9.95
CA MET A 80 4.91 -3.57 9.48
C MET A 80 6.40 -3.23 9.61
N GLU A 81 6.78 -1.98 9.35
CA GLU A 81 8.14 -1.48 9.54
C GLU A 81 8.55 -1.53 11.02
N ASN A 82 7.67 -1.07 11.92
CA ASN A 82 7.89 -1.09 13.36
C ASN A 82 7.84 -2.49 13.97
N TRP A 83 7.11 -3.43 13.34
CA TRP A 83 7.03 -4.82 13.77
C TRP A 83 8.33 -5.60 13.55
N CYS A 84 9.20 -5.15 12.64
CA CYS A 84 10.50 -5.78 12.45
C CYS A 84 11.29 -5.66 13.77
N PRO A 85 11.60 -6.76 14.48
CA PRO A 85 12.27 -6.65 15.77
C PRO A 85 13.63 -6.05 15.48
N LYS A 86 13.88 -4.88 16.08
CA LYS A 86 15.10 -4.07 15.93
C LYS A 86 16.27 -5.01 15.63
N MET A 87 16.73 -4.98 14.37
CA MET A 87 17.95 -5.68 13.97
C MET A 87 18.99 -5.34 15.03
N SER A 88 19.54 -6.38 15.64
CA SER A 88 20.37 -6.36 16.84
C SER A 88 21.19 -5.08 16.92
N LYS A 89 21.08 -4.31 18.01
CA LYS A 89 22.11 -3.30 18.30
C LYS A 89 23.44 -4.05 18.29
N ILE A 90 24.29 -3.78 17.30
CA ILE A 90 25.67 -4.24 17.32
C ILE A 90 26.30 -3.51 18.51
N HIS A 91 26.71 -4.29 19.51
CA HIS A 91 27.31 -3.81 20.75
C HIS A 91 28.71 -3.25 20.48
#